data_AF-A0A3S3RX25-F1
#
_entry.id   AF-A0A3S3RX25-F1
#
_cell.length_a   1.000
_cell.length_b   1.000
_cell.length_c   1.000
_cell.angle_alpha   90.00
_cell.angle_beta   90.00
_cell.angle_gamma   90.00
#
_symmetry.space_group_name_H-M   'P 1'
#
loop_
_entity.id
_entity.type
_entity.pdbx_description
1 polymer ?
#
loop_
_entity_poly.entity_id
_entity_poly.type
_entity_poly.pdbx_seq_one_letter_code
_entity_poly.pdbx_strand_id
1 'polypeptide(L)'
;MLEKALAYLEEKHTCPHCDTELTLCHAPPMHVGDGLGWGSEFLFICLNDECSLFAKGWEYIETQYGHAGSYRYMEIPNSKESYNMMVAGASAFTGSIVDVEALKEQNARYKAEKVAVAKLDTCVEANDLEPVLFLLTDNAANIDDRRRAAALLPELNDLSCIEVLRNHDFSHTQLEQDINMTIHKVLTNNFLRECPYCAELIKARAKICKHCNKELN
;
A
#
# COMPACT_ATOMS: atom_id res chain seq x y z
N MET A 1 6.65 -3.55 -5.67
CA MET A 1 7.71 -2.57 -5.33
C MET A 1 7.52 -2.01 -3.92
N LEU A 2 6.42 -1.29 -3.63
CA LEU A 2 6.15 -0.74 -2.29
C LEU A 2 6.16 -1.79 -1.16
N GLU A 3 5.46 -2.91 -1.33
CA GLU A 3 5.41 -3.97 -0.29
C GLU A 3 6.80 -4.54 0.02
N LYS A 4 7.63 -4.76 -1.01
CA LYS A 4 9.02 -5.22 -0.83
C LYS A 4 9.87 -4.17 -0.11
N ALA A 5 9.73 -2.90 -0.49
CA ALA A 5 10.44 -1.80 0.18
C ALA A 5 10.05 -1.72 1.67
N LEU A 6 8.76 -1.84 1.99
CA LEU A 6 8.28 -1.84 3.37
C LEU A 6 8.84 -3.02 4.17
N ALA A 7 8.82 -4.23 3.59
CA ALA A 7 9.41 -5.40 4.23
C ALA A 7 10.91 -5.23 4.50
N TYR A 8 11.68 -4.74 3.52
CA TYR A 8 13.12 -4.50 3.68
C TYR A 8 13.46 -3.38 4.67
N LEU A 9 12.58 -2.40 4.85
CA LEU A 9 12.78 -1.35 5.85
C LEU A 9 12.59 -1.85 7.31
N GLU A 10 11.96 -3.00 7.50
CA GLU A 10 11.87 -3.66 8.80
C GLU A 10 13.13 -4.49 9.12
N GLU A 11 13.93 -4.82 8.10
CA GLU A 11 15.18 -5.55 8.24
C GLU A 11 16.31 -4.64 8.73
N LYS A 12 17.11 -5.12 9.68
CA LYS A 12 18.25 -4.38 10.22
C LYS A 12 19.56 -4.95 9.72
N HIS A 13 20.27 -4.15 8.93
CA HIS A 13 21.58 -4.47 8.39
C HIS A 13 22.62 -3.49 8.90
N THR A 14 23.82 -3.97 9.20
CA THR A 14 24.91 -3.14 9.75
C THR A 14 26.15 -3.27 8.91
N CYS A 15 26.87 -2.16 8.73
CA CYS A 15 28.10 -2.15 7.95
C CYS A 15 29.24 -2.84 8.73
N PRO A 16 29.94 -3.84 8.17
CA PRO A 16 31.04 -4.53 8.85
C PRO A 16 32.30 -3.68 9.04
N HIS A 17 32.32 -2.44 8.51
CA HIS A 17 33.48 -1.54 8.55
C HIS A 17 33.34 -0.37 9.53
N CYS A 18 32.12 -0.11 10.01
CA CYS A 18 31.83 1.02 10.92
C CYS A 18 30.63 0.81 11.84
N ASP A 19 29.97 -0.35 11.78
CA ASP A 19 28.83 -0.76 12.61
C ASP A 19 27.58 0.13 12.52
N THR A 20 27.55 1.10 11.60
CA THR A 20 26.35 1.91 11.33
C THR A 20 25.32 1.12 10.53
N GLU A 21 24.05 1.42 10.74
CA GLU A 21 22.94 0.84 9.99
C GLU A 21 23.04 1.18 8.50
N LEU A 22 22.79 0.18 7.64
CA LEU A 22 22.77 0.37 6.20
C LEU A 22 21.49 1.07 5.75
N THR A 23 21.59 1.90 4.72
CA THR A 23 20.45 2.61 4.13
C THR A 23 19.90 1.81 2.96
N LEU A 24 18.58 1.58 2.94
CA LEU A 24 17.90 0.98 1.80
C LEU A 24 17.89 1.96 0.62
N CYS A 25 18.49 1.56 -0.48
CA CYS A 25 18.58 2.33 -1.72
C CYS A 25 17.97 1.54 -2.88
N HIS A 26 17.37 2.23 -3.84
CA HIS A 26 17.10 1.69 -5.17
C HIS A 26 18.42 1.33 -5.86
N ALA A 27 18.41 0.19 -6.53
CA ALA A 27 19.47 -0.14 -7.46
C ALA A 27 19.54 0.93 -8.56
N PRO A 28 20.75 1.37 -8.96
CA PRO A 28 20.88 2.34 -10.03
C PRO A 28 20.21 1.86 -11.33
N PRO A 29 19.53 2.74 -12.07
CA PRO A 29 18.88 2.37 -13.34
C PRO A 29 19.89 2.01 -14.44
N MET A 30 21.17 2.39 -14.25
CA MET A 30 22.26 2.08 -15.15
C MET A 30 22.91 0.78 -14.72
N HIS A 31 22.95 -0.20 -15.63
CA HIS A 31 23.71 -1.44 -15.44
C HIS A 31 25.16 -1.21 -15.90
N VAL A 32 26.12 -1.59 -15.06
CA VAL A 32 27.55 -1.52 -15.37
C VAL A 32 28.09 -2.95 -15.45
N GLY A 33 28.87 -3.27 -16.48
CA GLY A 33 29.45 -4.62 -16.67
C GLY A 33 28.78 -5.42 -17.80
N ASP A 34 28.47 -6.69 -17.53
CA ASP A 34 27.95 -7.66 -18.50
C ASP A 34 26.47 -7.49 -18.89
N GLY A 35 25.80 -6.50 -18.29
CA GLY A 35 24.40 -6.17 -18.56
C GLY A 35 23.38 -6.98 -17.74
N LEU A 36 23.82 -7.85 -16.82
CA LEU A 36 22.92 -8.62 -15.94
C LEU A 36 22.34 -7.80 -14.78
N GLY A 37 22.82 -6.55 -14.60
CA GLY A 37 22.32 -5.59 -13.63
C GLY A 37 22.79 -5.84 -12.21
N TRP A 38 22.02 -5.37 -11.23
CA TRP A 38 22.41 -5.31 -9.82
C TRP A 38 21.95 -6.50 -8.97
N GLY A 39 21.29 -7.48 -9.58
CA GLY A 39 20.75 -8.67 -8.88
C GLY A 39 19.49 -8.41 -8.03
N SER A 40 19.18 -7.16 -7.72
CA SER A 40 17.97 -6.75 -6.97
C SER A 40 17.55 -5.32 -7.36
N GLU A 41 16.28 -4.99 -7.15
CA GLU A 41 15.74 -3.62 -7.29
C GLU A 41 16.14 -2.70 -6.12
N PHE A 42 16.54 -3.31 -5.00
CA PHE A 42 16.93 -2.64 -3.77
C PHE A 42 18.28 -3.17 -3.29
N LEU A 43 19.05 -2.30 -2.66
CA LEU A 43 20.38 -2.58 -2.11
C LEU A 43 20.46 -1.93 -0.72
N PHE A 44 21.07 -2.62 0.25
CA PHE A 44 21.45 -2.00 1.51
C PHE A 44 22.85 -1.41 1.36
N ILE A 45 23.02 -0.10 1.57
CA ILE A 45 24.27 0.61 1.29
C ILE A 45 24.75 1.40 2.51
N CYS A 46 26.06 1.33 2.80
CA CYS A 46 26.66 2.16 3.83
C CYS A 46 26.89 3.59 3.31
N LEU A 47 26.05 4.52 3.75
CA LEU A 47 26.14 5.94 3.41
C LEU A 47 26.90 6.78 4.46
N ASN A 48 27.56 6.14 5.44
CA ASN A 48 28.38 6.83 6.42
C ASN A 48 29.72 7.28 5.80
N ASP A 49 29.93 8.60 5.68
CA ASP A 49 31.16 9.18 5.12
C ASP A 49 32.38 9.06 6.06
N GLU A 50 32.17 8.72 7.32
CA GLU A 50 33.24 8.41 8.27
C GLU A 50 33.62 6.92 8.28
N CYS A 51 32.92 6.09 7.48
CA CYS A 51 33.19 4.67 7.38
C CYS A 51 34.64 4.41 6.93
N SER A 52 35.34 3.51 7.63
CA SER A 52 36.77 3.26 7.37
C SER A 52 37.05 2.78 5.93
N LEU A 53 36.14 2.01 5.32
CA LEU A 53 36.21 1.60 3.92
C LEU A 53 36.14 2.81 2.98
N PHE A 54 35.24 3.75 3.26
CA PHE A 54 35.01 4.93 2.44
C PHE A 54 36.08 6.02 2.65
N ALA A 55 36.42 6.35 3.90
CA ALA A 55 37.41 7.38 4.18
C ALA A 55 38.81 7.00 3.63
N LYS A 56 39.24 5.75 3.86
CA LYS A 56 40.55 5.27 3.39
C LYS A 56 40.58 4.90 1.91
N GLY A 57 39.42 4.61 1.32
CA GLY A 57 39.32 4.27 -0.10
C GLY A 57 39.81 5.39 -1.01
N TRP A 58 39.60 6.65 -0.64
CA TRP A 58 40.08 7.82 -1.39
C TRP A 58 41.59 7.81 -1.61
N GLU A 59 42.35 7.75 -0.52
CA GLU A 59 43.81 7.69 -0.56
C GLU A 59 44.32 6.43 -1.27
N TYR A 60 43.67 5.29 -1.04
CA TYR A 60 44.03 4.02 -1.69
C TYR A 60 43.88 4.09 -3.21
N ILE A 61 42.73 4.56 -3.71
CA ILE A 61 42.48 4.64 -5.15
C ILE A 61 43.39 5.66 -5.81
N GLU A 62 43.61 6.81 -5.18
CA GLU A 62 44.54 7.83 -5.68
C GLU A 62 45.96 7.28 -5.77
N THR A 63 46.44 6.62 -4.71
CA THR A 63 47.81 6.10 -4.66
C THR A 63 48.04 4.93 -5.62
N GLN A 64 47.09 3.99 -5.72
CA GLN A 64 47.26 2.78 -6.53
C GLN A 64 46.95 3.00 -8.01
N TYR A 65 45.99 3.86 -8.31
CA TYR A 65 45.43 3.99 -9.67
C TYR A 65 45.48 5.42 -10.23
N GLY A 66 45.89 6.42 -9.45
CA GLY A 66 45.96 7.81 -9.90
C GLY A 66 44.59 8.41 -10.25
N HIS A 67 43.53 7.92 -9.63
CA HIS A 67 42.15 8.36 -9.87
C HIS A 67 41.50 8.86 -8.58
N ALA A 68 40.52 9.76 -8.69
CA ALA A 68 39.68 10.12 -7.57
C ALA A 68 38.52 9.12 -7.46
N GLY A 69 38.44 8.39 -6.37
CA GLY A 69 37.33 7.47 -6.08
C GLY A 69 37.51 6.79 -4.73
N SER A 70 36.45 6.15 -4.24
CA SER A 70 36.48 5.38 -3.01
C SER A 70 35.56 4.17 -3.13
N TYR A 71 35.22 3.51 -2.01
CA TYR A 71 34.31 2.38 -1.94
C TYR A 71 33.19 2.62 -0.93
N ARG A 72 31.99 2.14 -1.24
CA ARG A 72 30.90 1.95 -0.27
C ARG A 72 30.55 0.47 -0.16
N TYR A 73 30.32 0.01 1.07
CA TYR A 73 29.86 -1.34 1.31
C TYR A 73 28.38 -1.48 0.93
N MET A 74 28.01 -2.58 0.28
CA MET A 74 26.62 -2.90 -0.05
C MET A 74 26.28 -4.38 0.17
N GLU A 75 25.00 -4.66 0.42
CA GLU A 75 24.42 -6.00 0.49
C GLU A 75 23.18 -6.12 -0.41
N ILE A 76 22.98 -7.31 -0.98
CA ILE A 76 21.79 -7.64 -1.75
C ILE A 76 20.74 -8.24 -0.79
N PRO A 77 19.52 -7.67 -0.69
CA PRO A 77 18.45 -8.25 0.12
C PRO A 77 18.15 -9.70 -0.28
N ASN A 78 17.78 -10.54 0.69
CA ASN A 78 17.53 -11.98 0.49
C ASN A 78 18.70 -12.78 -0.10
N SER A 79 19.92 -12.25 -0.10
CA SER A 79 21.14 -12.97 -0.49
C SER A 79 22.19 -12.90 0.63
N LYS A 80 23.23 -13.73 0.53
CA LYS A 80 24.47 -13.63 1.32
C LYS A 80 25.54 -12.80 0.61
N GLU A 81 25.20 -12.25 -0.55
CA GLU A 81 26.11 -11.48 -1.38
C GLU A 81 26.30 -10.06 -0.84
N SER A 82 27.55 -9.66 -0.71
CA SER A 82 27.99 -8.33 -0.32
C SER A 82 29.18 -7.90 -1.17
N TYR A 83 29.31 -6.58 -1.37
CA TYR A 83 30.33 -6.01 -2.25
C TYR A 83 30.85 -4.68 -1.73
N ASN A 84 32.10 -4.38 -2.08
CA ASN A 84 32.68 -3.05 -1.93
C ASN A 84 32.58 -2.33 -3.27
N MET A 85 31.56 -1.48 -3.39
CA MET A 85 31.23 -0.81 -4.64
C MET A 85 32.07 0.46 -4.81
N MET A 86 32.78 0.57 -5.92
CA MET A 86 33.55 1.77 -6.22
C MET A 86 32.61 2.96 -6.46
N VAL A 87 32.95 4.11 -5.90
CA VAL A 87 32.20 5.36 -6.01
C VAL A 87 33.12 6.50 -6.45
N ALA A 88 32.64 7.34 -7.35
CA ALA A 88 33.39 8.50 -7.83
C ALA A 88 33.22 9.77 -6.96
N GLY A 89 32.30 9.74 -5.99
CA GLY A 89 31.91 10.91 -5.19
C GLY A 89 31.22 10.53 -3.89
N ALA A 90 31.27 11.39 -2.89
CA ALA A 90 30.58 11.20 -1.62
C ALA A 90 29.05 11.13 -1.78
N SER A 91 28.48 11.83 -2.76
CA SER A 91 27.04 11.77 -3.04
C SER A 91 26.58 10.48 -3.73
N ALA A 92 27.49 9.56 -4.09
CA ALA A 92 27.11 8.31 -4.73
C ALA A 92 26.08 7.54 -3.88
N PHE A 93 25.01 7.09 -4.53
CA PHE A 93 23.83 6.40 -3.94
C PHE A 93 22.94 7.22 -3.01
N THR A 94 23.34 8.43 -2.58
CA THR A 94 22.46 9.27 -1.73
C THR A 94 21.18 9.69 -2.45
N GLY A 95 21.23 9.89 -3.77
CA GLY A 95 20.04 10.17 -4.59
C GLY A 95 19.19 8.95 -4.91
N SER A 96 19.60 7.75 -4.50
CA SER A 96 18.84 6.52 -4.69
C SER A 96 18.28 5.97 -3.38
N ILE A 97 18.36 6.71 -2.27
CA ILE A 97 17.69 6.34 -1.02
C ILE A 97 16.19 6.10 -1.31
N VAL A 98 15.65 5.00 -0.78
CA VAL A 98 14.24 4.67 -0.96
C VAL A 98 13.37 5.71 -0.24
N ASP A 99 12.55 6.42 -1.01
CA ASP A 99 11.50 7.27 -0.49
C ASP A 99 10.16 6.51 -0.51
N VAL A 100 9.70 6.10 0.66
CA VAL A 100 8.46 5.33 0.84
C VAL A 100 7.24 6.13 0.39
N GLU A 101 7.21 7.44 0.64
CA GLU A 101 6.07 8.26 0.27
C GLU A 101 6.02 8.44 -1.25
N ALA A 102 7.16 8.64 -1.92
CA ALA A 102 7.23 8.62 -3.37
C ALA A 102 6.79 7.27 -3.96
N LEU A 103 7.16 6.15 -3.34
CA LEU A 103 6.71 4.80 -3.77
C LEU A 103 5.21 4.59 -3.55
N LYS A 104 4.65 5.11 -2.45
CA LYS A 104 3.20 5.13 -2.22
C LYS A 104 2.51 5.94 -3.30
N GLU A 105 3.01 7.13 -3.61
CA GLU A 105 2.45 7.97 -4.66
C GLU A 105 2.49 7.32 -6.03
N GLN A 106 3.50 6.50 -6.35
CA GLN A 106 3.53 5.74 -7.59
C GLN A 106 2.56 4.55 -7.61
N ASN A 107 2.12 4.05 -6.45
CA ASN A 107 1.24 2.90 -6.34
C ASN A 107 -0.17 3.22 -6.87
N ALA A 108 -0.63 2.43 -7.86
CA ALA A 108 -1.93 2.64 -8.51
C ALA A 108 -3.11 2.55 -7.52
N ARG A 109 -3.04 1.65 -6.52
CA ARG A 109 -4.07 1.52 -5.48
C ARG A 109 -4.15 2.79 -4.64
N TYR A 110 -3.00 3.28 -4.16
CA TYR A 110 -2.93 4.50 -3.35
C TYR A 110 -3.44 5.74 -4.11
N LYS A 111 -3.14 5.85 -5.41
CA LYS A 111 -3.72 6.90 -6.27
C LYS A 111 -5.24 6.75 -6.38
N ALA A 112 -5.74 5.55 -6.62
CA ALA A 112 -7.18 5.28 -6.74
C ALA A 112 -7.91 5.56 -5.43
N GLU A 113 -7.34 5.19 -4.28
CA GLU A 113 -7.85 5.52 -2.94
C GLU A 113 -7.97 7.03 -2.75
N LYS A 114 -6.90 7.80 -3.02
CA LYS A 114 -6.96 9.28 -2.95
C LYS A 114 -8.05 9.88 -3.83
N VAL A 115 -8.22 9.36 -5.05
CA VAL A 115 -9.27 9.81 -5.96
C VAL A 115 -10.66 9.48 -5.41
N ALA A 116 -10.86 8.26 -4.89
CA ALA A 116 -12.12 7.84 -4.29
C ALA A 116 -12.47 8.69 -3.05
N VAL A 117 -11.50 8.96 -2.17
CA VAL A 117 -11.67 9.81 -0.99
C VAL A 117 -12.08 11.23 -1.39
N ALA A 118 -11.43 11.82 -2.40
CA ALA A 118 -11.79 13.14 -2.90
C ALA A 118 -13.21 13.16 -3.52
N LYS A 119 -13.60 12.10 -4.23
CA LYS A 119 -14.95 11.97 -4.80
C LYS A 119 -16.06 11.86 -3.74
N LEU A 120 -15.76 11.49 -2.49
CA LEU A 120 -16.77 11.43 -1.43
C LEU A 120 -17.43 12.79 -1.15
N ASP A 121 -16.76 13.90 -1.49
CA ASP A 121 -17.34 15.25 -1.32
C ASP A 121 -18.51 15.52 -2.26
N THR A 122 -18.55 14.87 -3.43
CA THR A 122 -19.53 15.17 -4.50
C THR A 122 -20.37 13.96 -4.89
N CYS A 123 -20.11 12.78 -4.33
CA CYS A 123 -20.70 11.53 -4.79
C CYS A 123 -22.22 11.47 -4.58
N VAL A 124 -22.73 12.05 -3.49
CA VAL A 124 -24.19 12.12 -3.21
C VAL A 124 -24.91 12.95 -4.26
N GLU A 125 -24.39 14.14 -4.56
CA GLU A 125 -24.97 15.04 -5.57
C GLU A 125 -24.90 14.43 -6.98
N ALA A 126 -23.84 13.69 -7.26
CA ALA A 126 -23.64 12.99 -8.54
C ALA A 126 -24.41 11.66 -8.63
N ASN A 127 -25.01 11.18 -7.54
CA ASN A 127 -25.56 9.82 -7.40
C ASN A 127 -24.56 8.74 -7.83
N ASP A 128 -23.29 8.90 -7.40
CA ASP A 128 -22.17 8.03 -7.74
C ASP A 128 -21.80 7.15 -6.54
N LEU A 129 -22.21 5.88 -6.59
CA LEU A 129 -21.91 4.91 -5.53
C LEU A 129 -20.50 4.31 -5.64
N GLU A 130 -19.82 4.44 -6.78
CA GLU A 130 -18.51 3.85 -7.06
C GLU A 130 -17.45 4.17 -5.99
N PRO A 131 -17.16 5.44 -5.63
CA PRO A 131 -16.11 5.76 -4.67
C PRO A 131 -16.40 5.22 -3.27
N VAL A 132 -17.68 5.13 -2.89
CA VAL A 132 -18.09 4.59 -1.60
C VAL A 132 -17.83 3.08 -1.56
N LEU A 133 -18.27 2.33 -2.57
CA LEU A 133 -18.01 0.89 -2.62
C LEU A 133 -16.53 0.56 -2.73
N PHE A 134 -15.77 1.33 -3.53
CA PHE A 134 -14.33 1.17 -3.65
C PHE A 134 -13.65 1.21 -2.28
N LEU A 135 -13.94 2.23 -1.46
CA LEU A 135 -13.34 2.37 -0.14
C LEU A 135 -13.83 1.30 0.86
N LEU A 136 -15.13 1.00 0.87
CA LEU A 136 -15.69 0.03 1.81
C LEU A 136 -15.16 -1.39 1.59
N THR A 137 -14.92 -1.75 0.33
CA THR A 137 -14.42 -3.08 -0.07
C THR A 137 -12.88 -3.19 -0.12
N ASP A 138 -12.15 -2.09 0.07
CA ASP A 138 -10.70 -2.14 0.28
C ASP A 138 -10.38 -2.24 1.79
N ASN A 139 -10.02 -3.44 2.25
CA ASN A 139 -9.63 -3.66 3.64
C ASN A 139 -8.32 -2.95 4.03
N ALA A 140 -7.51 -2.53 3.07
CA ALA A 140 -6.27 -1.79 3.31
C ALA A 140 -6.47 -0.26 3.32
N ALA A 141 -7.64 0.24 2.93
CA ALA A 141 -7.94 1.66 2.96
C ALA A 141 -8.05 2.19 4.38
N ASN A 142 -7.77 3.48 4.56
CA ASN A 142 -7.82 4.13 5.87
C ASN A 142 -9.21 3.96 6.55
N ILE A 143 -9.21 3.56 7.82
CA ILE A 143 -10.45 3.25 8.55
C ILE A 143 -11.41 4.44 8.68
N ASP A 144 -10.90 5.66 8.80
CA ASP A 144 -11.73 6.85 8.96
C ASP A 144 -12.37 7.26 7.62
N ASP A 145 -11.65 7.10 6.51
CA ASP A 145 -12.20 7.27 5.17
C ASP A 145 -13.28 6.22 4.87
N ARG A 146 -13.08 4.97 5.30
CA ARG A 146 -14.11 3.91 5.20
C ARG A 146 -15.35 4.23 6.02
N ARG A 147 -15.19 4.71 7.26
CA ARG A 147 -16.33 5.16 8.10
C ARG A 147 -17.09 6.32 7.44
N ARG A 148 -16.36 7.28 6.89
CA ARG A 148 -16.93 8.40 6.14
C ARG A 148 -17.72 7.91 4.93
N ALA A 149 -17.18 6.98 4.15
CA ALA A 149 -17.88 6.37 3.02
C ALA A 149 -19.16 5.64 3.46
N ALA A 150 -19.12 4.87 4.55
CA ALA A 150 -20.28 4.18 5.09
C ALA A 150 -21.40 5.15 5.49
N ALA A 151 -21.05 6.30 6.07
CA ALA A 151 -22.02 7.31 6.49
C ALA A 151 -22.84 7.91 5.33
N LEU A 152 -22.33 7.85 4.09
CA LEU A 152 -22.98 8.41 2.90
C LEU A 152 -23.99 7.44 2.24
N LEU A 153 -23.95 6.15 2.57
CA LEU A 153 -24.84 5.14 1.99
C LEU A 153 -26.35 5.45 2.15
N PRO A 154 -26.87 5.93 3.31
CA PRO A 154 -28.28 6.29 3.44
C PRO A 154 -28.72 7.45 2.55
N GLU A 155 -27.80 8.37 2.27
CA GLU A 155 -28.07 9.56 1.44
C GLU A 155 -28.09 9.19 -0.04
N LEU A 156 -27.14 8.35 -0.48
CA LEU A 156 -27.16 7.75 -1.83
C LEU A 156 -28.39 6.86 -2.03
N ASN A 157 -28.78 6.11 -1.00
CA ASN A 157 -29.98 5.27 -0.97
C ASN A 157 -30.08 4.27 -2.14
N ASP A 158 -28.95 3.86 -2.70
CA ASP A 158 -28.85 2.97 -3.86
C ASP A 158 -28.76 1.50 -3.39
N LEU A 159 -29.71 0.67 -3.86
CA LEU A 159 -29.83 -0.74 -3.46
C LEU A 159 -28.70 -1.63 -3.99
N SER A 160 -27.98 -1.20 -5.03
CA SER A 160 -26.87 -1.97 -5.61
C SER A 160 -25.69 -2.14 -4.64
N CYS A 161 -25.61 -1.33 -3.57
CA CYS A 161 -24.59 -1.50 -2.55
C CYS A 161 -24.76 -2.79 -1.73
N ILE A 162 -25.98 -3.31 -1.61
CA ILE A 162 -26.31 -4.33 -0.61
C ILE A 162 -25.62 -5.66 -0.91
N GLU A 163 -25.74 -6.15 -2.15
CA GLU A 163 -25.10 -7.41 -2.55
C GLU A 163 -23.57 -7.33 -2.43
N VAL A 164 -22.99 -6.22 -2.90
CA VAL A 164 -21.53 -5.99 -2.83
C VAL A 164 -21.04 -6.03 -1.38
N LEU A 165 -21.71 -5.31 -0.48
CA LEU A 165 -21.32 -5.22 0.92
C LEU A 165 -21.60 -6.53 1.69
N ARG A 166 -22.68 -7.25 1.36
CA ARG A 166 -22.98 -8.56 1.98
C ARG A 166 -21.99 -9.66 1.59
N ASN A 167 -21.43 -9.57 0.39
CA ASN A 167 -20.45 -10.53 -0.13
C ASN A 167 -19.00 -10.18 0.22
N HIS A 168 -18.75 -9.04 0.87
CA HIS A 168 -17.42 -8.61 1.27
C HIS A 168 -17.07 -9.08 2.67
N ASP A 169 -15.85 -9.58 2.86
CA ASP A 169 -15.32 -9.98 4.17
C ASP A 169 -14.58 -8.80 4.82
N PHE A 170 -15.15 -8.25 5.90
CA PHE A 170 -14.61 -7.05 6.55
C PHE A 170 -13.58 -7.41 7.62
N SER A 171 -12.40 -6.80 7.53
CA SER A 171 -11.35 -6.96 8.55
C SER A 171 -11.67 -6.31 9.91
N HIS A 172 -12.62 -5.36 9.95
CA HIS A 172 -12.97 -4.61 11.15
C HIS A 172 -14.43 -4.80 11.56
N THR A 173 -14.66 -5.53 12.66
CA THR A 173 -16.00 -5.89 13.15
C THR A 173 -16.89 -4.68 13.46
N GLN A 174 -16.35 -3.58 14.00
CA GLN A 174 -17.14 -2.40 14.29
C GLN A 174 -17.65 -1.73 13.00
N LEU A 175 -16.77 -1.60 11.99
CA LEU A 175 -17.15 -1.04 10.70
C LEU A 175 -18.22 -1.90 10.02
N GLU A 176 -18.07 -3.23 10.07
CA GLU A 176 -19.05 -4.17 9.54
C GLU A 176 -20.43 -3.98 10.20
N GLN A 177 -20.48 -3.82 11.53
CA GLN A 177 -21.72 -3.54 12.25
C GLN A 177 -22.35 -2.20 11.82
N ASP A 178 -21.54 -1.16 11.68
CA ASP A 178 -22.02 0.16 11.25
C ASP A 178 -22.59 0.11 9.81
N ILE A 179 -21.94 -0.64 8.92
CA ILE A 179 -22.42 -0.89 7.55
C ILE A 179 -23.73 -1.68 7.58
N ASN A 180 -23.84 -2.72 8.40
CA ASN A 180 -25.05 -3.53 8.54
C ASN A 180 -26.25 -2.70 9.02
N MET A 181 -26.03 -1.80 9.99
CA MET A 181 -27.05 -0.83 10.42
C MET A 181 -27.44 0.12 9.30
N THR A 182 -26.48 0.51 8.48
CA THR A 182 -26.67 1.44 7.37
C THR A 182 -27.44 0.80 6.22
N ILE A 183 -27.15 -0.46 5.87
CA ILE A 183 -27.93 -1.27 4.92
C ILE A 183 -29.39 -1.36 5.38
N HIS A 184 -29.64 -1.57 6.68
CA HIS A 184 -31.01 -1.59 7.20
C HIS A 184 -31.73 -0.24 6.94
N LYS A 185 -31.05 0.90 7.10
CA LYS A 185 -31.63 2.22 6.80
C LYS A 185 -31.98 2.36 5.31
N VAL A 186 -31.06 1.99 4.42
CA VAL A 186 -31.28 2.02 2.96
C VAL A 186 -32.47 1.15 2.56
N LEU A 187 -32.57 -0.06 3.11
CA LEU A 187 -33.71 -0.95 2.88
C LEU A 187 -35.02 -0.35 3.37
N THR A 188 -35.02 0.24 4.57
CA THR A 188 -36.20 0.85 5.18
C THR A 188 -36.70 2.04 4.36
N ASN A 189 -35.79 2.89 3.88
CA ASN A 189 -36.09 4.03 3.00
C ASN A 189 -36.74 3.59 1.68
N ASN A 190 -36.45 2.37 1.23
CA ASN A 190 -37.01 1.78 0.01
C ASN A 190 -38.20 0.84 0.27
N PHE A 191 -38.72 0.76 1.50
CA PHE A 191 -39.79 -0.16 1.91
C PHE A 191 -39.47 -1.64 1.65
N LEU A 192 -38.19 -2.00 1.77
CA LEU A 192 -37.66 -3.35 1.60
C LEU A 192 -37.13 -3.90 2.93
N ARG A 193 -36.96 -5.22 2.99
CA ARG A 193 -36.22 -5.95 4.02
C ARG A 193 -35.52 -7.16 3.39
N GLU A 194 -34.52 -7.70 4.06
CA GLU A 194 -33.91 -8.98 3.69
C GLU A 194 -34.77 -10.14 4.23
N CYS A 195 -34.96 -11.18 3.42
CA CYS A 195 -35.58 -12.43 3.87
C CYS A 195 -34.70 -13.07 4.96
N PRO A 196 -35.21 -13.38 6.16
CA PRO A 196 -34.41 -13.94 7.26
C PRO A 196 -33.91 -15.36 6.98
N TYR A 197 -34.39 -16.01 5.92
CA TYR A 197 -34.04 -17.38 5.58
C TYR A 197 -33.11 -17.53 4.39
N CYS A 198 -33.11 -16.57 3.47
CA CYS A 198 -32.34 -16.66 2.22
C CYS A 198 -31.73 -15.33 1.78
N ALA A 199 -31.79 -14.29 2.62
CA ALA A 199 -31.27 -12.93 2.37
C ALA A 199 -31.87 -12.17 1.16
N GLU A 200 -32.77 -12.79 0.38
CA GLU A 200 -33.44 -12.15 -0.75
C GLU A 200 -34.09 -10.82 -0.37
N LEU A 201 -33.94 -9.80 -1.22
CA LEU A 201 -34.59 -8.52 -1.04
C LEU A 201 -36.07 -8.61 -1.35
N ILE A 202 -36.89 -8.32 -0.35
CA ILE A 202 -38.35 -8.44 -0.41
C ILE A 202 -39.02 -7.18 0.10
N LYS A 203 -40.26 -6.93 -0.33
CA LYS A 203 -41.06 -5.82 0.23
C LYS A 203 -41.25 -6.04 1.73
N ALA A 204 -41.17 -4.97 2.52
CA ALA A 204 -41.34 -5.02 3.98
C ALA A 204 -42.66 -5.71 4.39
N ARG A 205 -43.73 -5.51 3.62
CA ARG A 205 -45.05 -6.12 3.83
C ARG A 205 -45.20 -7.57 3.35
N ALA A 206 -44.16 -8.18 2.79
CA ALA A 206 -44.23 -9.54 2.27
C ALA A 206 -44.44 -10.54 3.41
N LYS A 207 -45.47 -11.38 3.27
CA LYS A 207 -45.80 -12.49 4.18
C LYS A 207 -45.17 -13.82 3.76
N ILE A 208 -44.76 -13.96 2.50
CA ILE A 208 -44.12 -15.16 1.95
C ILE A 208 -43.00 -14.72 1.03
N CYS A 209 -41.80 -15.29 1.17
CA CYS A 209 -40.70 -15.08 0.23
C CYS A 209 -40.87 -16.00 -0.98
N LYS A 210 -40.89 -15.46 -2.21
CA LYS A 210 -41.03 -16.26 -3.43
C LYS A 210 -39.78 -17.03 -3.81
N HIS A 211 -38.60 -16.62 -3.32
CA HIS A 211 -37.37 -17.35 -3.59
C HIS A 211 -37.29 -18.65 -2.77
N CYS A 212 -37.56 -18.60 -1.46
CA CYS A 212 -37.42 -19.76 -0.58
C CYS A 212 -38.76 -20.38 -0.13
N ASN A 213 -39.90 -19.81 -0.52
CA ASN A 213 -41.27 -20.23 -0.19
C ASN A 213 -41.60 -20.34 1.31
N LYS A 214 -40.82 -19.67 2.18
CA LYS A 214 -41.10 -19.63 3.63
C LYS A 214 -42.03 -18.46 3.97
N GLU A 215 -42.90 -18.69 4.94
CA GLU A 215 -43.69 -17.64 5.57
C GLU A 215 -42.79 -16.71 6.38
N LEU A 216 -43.03 -15.42 6.24
CA LEU A 216 -42.27 -14.34 6.83
C LEU A 216 -43.16 -13.71 7.89
N ASN A 217 -42.79 -13.92 9.15
CA ASN A 217 -43.45 -13.27 10.28
C ASN A 217 -43.15 -11.77 10.30
#